data_AF-A0A392MEP1-F1
#
_entry.id   AF-A0A392MEP1-F1
#
_cell.length_a   1.000
_cell.length_b   1.000
_cell.length_c   1.000
_cell.angle_alpha   90.00
_cell.angle_beta   90.00
_cell.angle_gamma   90.00
#
_symmetry.space_group_name_H-M   'P 1'
#
loop_
_entity.id
_entity.type
_entity.pdbx_description
1 polymer ?
#
loop_
_entity_poly.entity_id
_entity_poly.type
_entity_poly.pdbx_seq_one_letter_code
_entity_poly.pdbx_strand_id
1 'polypeptide(L)'
;MSSWQKMELGSWPTLLDEVMDQYENNAKKLWFPLYSLLLPSTSDIPSSTSDQAIVQSLEDYIQTSSIGEFGKRLQLLYAFLGQNHISACLKNNSSRPCRMEQSTFLFLYNIFGYYVQFLPIVSKYIDASRKEILIELKELVKLCRWEHDKTYSSIENLKKSRQKLKKLIQKYT
;
A
#
# COMPACT_ATOMS: atom_id res chain seq x y z
N MET A 1 -2.45 -3.94 37.38
CA MET A 1 -2.95 -3.25 36.17
C MET A 1 -4.47 -3.21 36.15
N SER A 2 -5.07 -2.06 35.78
CA SER A 2 -6.51 -1.96 35.53
C SER A 2 -6.90 -2.72 34.25
N SER A 3 -8.19 -3.08 34.10
CA SER A 3 -8.70 -3.79 32.91
C SER A 3 -8.40 -3.02 31.62
N TRP A 4 -8.61 -1.70 31.63
CA TRP A 4 -8.34 -0.81 30.49
C TRP A 4 -6.86 -0.79 30.07
N GLN A 5 -5.92 -0.81 31.01
CA GLN A 5 -4.48 -0.85 30.69
C GLN A 5 -4.06 -2.16 30.02
N LYS A 6 -4.66 -3.28 30.44
CA LYS A 6 -4.40 -4.58 29.80
C LYS A 6 -4.92 -4.60 28.37
N MET A 7 -6.11 -4.03 28.15
CA MET A 7 -6.70 -3.89 26.83
C MET A 7 -5.84 -2.99 25.92
N GLU A 8 -5.39 -1.85 26.44
CA GLU A 8 -4.50 -0.93 25.72
C GLU A 8 -3.19 -1.61 25.29
N LEU A 9 -2.48 -2.26 26.21
CA LEU A 9 -1.23 -2.96 25.86
C LEU A 9 -1.47 -4.11 24.88
N GLY A 10 -2.64 -4.73 24.95
CA GLY A 10 -3.07 -5.78 24.01
C GLY A 10 -3.29 -5.27 22.59
N SER A 11 -3.66 -4.00 22.41
CA SER A 11 -3.92 -3.41 21.09
C SER A 11 -2.68 -2.82 20.42
N TRP A 12 -1.56 -2.65 21.13
CA TRP A 12 -0.37 -2.04 20.52
C TRP A 12 0.18 -2.77 19.29
N PRO A 13 0.19 -4.11 19.23
CA PRO A 13 0.63 -4.82 18.03
C PRO A 13 -0.26 -4.56 16.81
N THR A 14 -1.57 -4.34 17.00
CA THR A 14 -2.51 -4.08 15.89
C THR A 14 -2.30 -2.70 15.26
N LEU A 15 -1.58 -1.79 15.93
CA LEU A 15 -1.22 -0.50 15.34
C LEU A 15 -0.28 -0.65 14.14
N LEU A 16 0.51 -1.72 14.06
CA LEU A 16 1.34 -2.00 12.88
C LEU A 16 0.50 -2.44 11.68
N ASP A 17 -0.62 -3.14 11.94
CA ASP A 17 -1.59 -3.49 10.90
C ASP A 17 -2.29 -2.24 10.38
N GLU A 18 -2.70 -1.34 11.27
CA GLU A 18 -3.30 -0.06 10.90
C GLU A 18 -2.39 0.78 9.99
N VAL A 19 -1.08 0.82 10.27
CA VAL A 19 -0.12 1.52 9.38
C VAL A 19 -0.07 0.87 7.99
N MET A 20 -0.09 -0.46 7.91
CA MET A 20 -0.14 -1.15 6.61
C MET A 20 -1.44 -0.86 5.85
N ASP A 21 -2.57 -0.89 6.55
CA ASP A 21 -3.88 -0.57 5.99
C ASP A 21 -3.94 0.87 5.47
N GLN A 22 -3.27 1.82 6.15
CA GLN A 22 -3.17 3.19 5.68
C GLN A 22 -2.43 3.29 4.34
N TYR A 23 -1.31 2.59 4.16
CA TYR A 23 -0.64 2.53 2.86
C TYR A 23 -1.52 1.90 1.79
N GLU A 24 -2.19 0.78 2.11
CA GLU A 24 -3.12 0.17 1.17
C GLU A 24 -4.24 1.13 0.75
N ASN A 25 -4.81 1.86 1.70
CA ASN A 25 -5.89 2.80 1.45
C ASN A 25 -5.41 4.01 0.65
N ASN A 26 -4.19 4.48 0.88
CA ASN A 26 -3.59 5.55 0.07
C ASN A 26 -3.40 5.11 -1.38
N ALA A 27 -2.90 3.89 -1.62
CA ALA A 27 -2.81 3.34 -2.97
C ALA A 27 -4.19 3.22 -3.64
N LYS A 28 -5.22 2.76 -2.92
CA LYS A 28 -6.61 2.64 -3.45
C LYS A 28 -7.19 3.97 -3.94
N LYS A 29 -6.86 5.11 -3.30
CA LYS A 29 -7.34 6.44 -3.73
C LYS A 29 -6.90 6.79 -5.15
N LEU A 30 -5.79 6.21 -5.61
CA LEU A 30 -5.25 6.44 -6.94
C LEU A 30 -5.99 5.66 -8.04
N TRP A 31 -7.02 4.88 -7.69
CA TRP A 31 -7.85 4.19 -8.67
C TRP A 31 -8.50 5.15 -9.67
N PHE A 32 -9.08 6.28 -9.23
CA PHE A 32 -9.76 7.22 -10.14
C PHE A 32 -8.80 7.93 -11.10
N PRO A 33 -7.66 8.51 -10.66
CA PRO A 33 -6.67 9.06 -11.59
C PRO A 33 -6.16 8.02 -12.59
N LEU A 34 -5.84 6.81 -12.12
CA LEU A 34 -5.38 5.72 -12.97
C LEU A 34 -6.45 5.28 -13.98
N TYR A 35 -7.71 5.17 -13.55
CA TYR A 35 -8.85 4.89 -14.42
C TYR A 35 -8.99 5.94 -15.51
N SER A 36 -8.90 7.23 -15.15
CA SER A 36 -9.04 8.34 -16.10
C SER A 36 -7.91 8.39 -17.14
N LEU A 37 -6.69 7.99 -16.75
CA LEU A 37 -5.54 7.88 -17.65
C LEU A 37 -5.71 6.73 -18.65
N LEU A 38 -6.31 5.62 -18.21
CA LEU A 38 -6.42 4.38 -19.00
C LEU A 38 -7.70 4.29 -19.83
N LEU A 39 -8.68 5.17 -19.60
CA LEU A 39 -9.95 5.17 -20.33
C LEU A 39 -9.74 5.71 -21.75
N PRO A 40 -10.21 4.99 -22.80
CA PRO A 40 -10.29 5.55 -24.14
C PRO A 40 -11.19 6.78 -24.11
N SER A 41 -10.70 7.92 -24.61
CA SER A 41 -11.52 9.14 -24.69
C SER A 41 -12.73 8.87 -25.58
N THR A 42 -13.92 8.88 -25.00
CA THR A 42 -15.20 8.62 -25.69
C THR A 42 -15.69 9.83 -26.49
N SER A 43 -15.03 10.98 -26.35
CA SER A 43 -15.29 12.19 -27.10
C SER A 43 -14.53 12.17 -28.42
N ASP A 44 -15.16 12.59 -29.52
CA ASP A 44 -14.57 12.89 -30.84
C ASP A 44 -13.49 14.00 -30.82
N ILE A 45 -13.05 14.40 -29.63
CA ILE A 45 -11.94 15.30 -29.39
C ILE A 45 -10.70 14.41 -29.29
N PRO A 46 -9.70 14.56 -30.19
CA PRO A 46 -8.45 13.83 -30.04
C PRO A 46 -7.82 14.22 -28.71
N SER A 47 -7.87 13.31 -27.74
CA SER A 47 -7.03 13.43 -26.55
C SER A 47 -5.59 13.31 -27.04
N SER A 48 -4.90 14.44 -27.06
CA SER A 48 -3.51 14.57 -27.50
C SER A 48 -2.52 13.94 -26.51
N THR A 49 -2.97 13.07 -25.61
CA THR A 49 -2.10 12.35 -24.69
C THR A 49 -1.34 11.31 -25.49
N SER A 50 -0.07 11.57 -25.75
CA SER A 50 0.80 10.64 -26.46
C SER A 50 0.97 9.35 -25.66
N ASP A 51 1.17 8.23 -26.36
CA ASP A 51 1.51 6.94 -25.75
C ASP A 51 2.69 7.08 -24.75
N GLN A 52 3.66 7.93 -25.06
CA GLN A 52 4.79 8.23 -24.18
C GLN A 52 4.36 8.87 -22.85
N ALA A 53 3.40 9.80 -22.87
CA ALA A 53 2.90 10.44 -21.65
C ALA A 53 2.14 9.44 -20.75
N ILE A 54 1.43 8.48 -21.35
CA ILE A 54 0.75 7.41 -20.60
C ILE A 54 1.79 6.50 -19.93
N VAL A 55 2.81 6.05 -20.68
CA VAL A 55 3.89 5.22 -20.15
C VAL A 55 4.61 5.94 -19.00
N GLN A 56 4.98 7.21 -19.19
CA GLN A 56 5.64 7.99 -18.14
C GLN A 56 4.75 8.11 -16.89
N SER A 57 3.46 8.39 -17.06
CA SER A 57 2.53 8.49 -15.93
C SER A 57 2.40 7.17 -15.16
N LEU A 58 2.45 6.02 -15.86
CA LEU A 58 2.42 4.70 -15.23
C LEU A 58 3.74 4.33 -14.54
N GLU A 59 4.88 4.75 -15.08
CA GLU A 59 6.17 4.62 -14.43
C GLU A 59 6.24 5.47 -13.17
N ASP A 60 5.87 6.75 -13.25
CA ASP A 60 5.80 7.67 -12.12
C ASP A 60 4.85 7.12 -11.05
N TYR A 61 3.72 6.54 -11.45
CA TYR A 61 2.78 5.89 -10.54
C TYR A 61 3.41 4.77 -9.70
N ILE A 62 4.38 4.01 -10.22
CA ILE A 62 5.07 2.99 -9.43
C ILE A 62 6.30 3.57 -8.70
N GLN A 63 7.09 4.40 -9.38
CA GLN A 63 8.36 4.91 -8.85
C GLN A 63 8.16 5.90 -7.68
N THR A 64 7.05 6.65 -7.67
CA THR A 64 6.71 7.56 -6.57
C THR A 64 6.04 6.88 -5.38
N SER A 65 5.89 5.54 -5.43
CA SER A 65 5.25 4.79 -4.35
C SER A 65 6.17 4.65 -3.14
N SER A 66 5.58 4.67 -1.94
CA SER A 66 6.31 4.19 -0.77
C SER A 66 6.42 2.66 -0.82
N ILE A 67 7.36 2.11 -0.05
CA ILE A 67 7.55 0.66 0.05
C ILE A 67 6.27 -0.08 0.48
N GLY A 68 5.47 0.53 1.37
CA GLY A 68 4.20 -0.02 1.85
C GLY A 68 3.07 0.04 0.82
N GLU A 69 3.11 1.02 -0.09
CA GLU A 69 2.10 1.17 -1.16
C GLU A 69 2.40 0.29 -2.38
N PHE A 70 3.66 -0.04 -2.61
CA PHE A 70 4.17 -0.70 -3.81
C PHE A 70 3.33 -1.92 -4.22
N GLY A 71 3.09 -2.85 -3.29
CA GLY A 71 2.32 -4.06 -3.56
C GLY A 71 0.87 -3.77 -3.96
N LYS A 72 0.23 -2.79 -3.31
CA LYS A 72 -1.16 -2.42 -3.62
C LYS A 72 -1.26 -1.67 -4.95
N ARG A 73 -0.29 -0.80 -5.28
CA ARG A 73 -0.23 -0.12 -6.58
C ARG A 73 -0.04 -1.12 -7.72
N LEU A 74 0.82 -2.14 -7.55
CA LEU A 74 0.94 -3.25 -8.50
C LEU A 74 -0.37 -4.04 -8.65
N GLN A 75 -1.06 -4.32 -7.55
CA GLN A 75 -2.36 -4.99 -7.58
C GLN A 75 -3.40 -4.20 -8.38
N LEU A 76 -3.40 -2.86 -8.25
CA LEU A 76 -4.26 -2.00 -9.05
C LEU A 76 -3.93 -2.09 -10.55
N LEU A 77 -2.64 -2.00 -10.94
CA LEU A 77 -2.24 -2.18 -12.34
C LEU A 77 -2.71 -3.53 -12.91
N TYR A 78 -2.56 -4.60 -12.13
CA TYR A 78 -3.02 -5.94 -12.50
C TYR A 78 -4.55 -6.00 -12.67
N ALA A 79 -5.31 -5.35 -11.80
CA ALA A 79 -6.77 -5.28 -11.92
C ALA A 79 -7.19 -4.58 -13.22
N PHE A 80 -6.53 -3.48 -13.59
CA PHE A 80 -6.77 -2.78 -14.86
C PHE A 80 -6.36 -3.62 -16.08
N LEU A 81 -5.26 -4.36 -15.99
CA LEU A 81 -4.86 -5.31 -17.03
C LEU A 81 -5.95 -6.37 -17.26
N GLY A 82 -6.49 -6.93 -16.18
CA GLY A 82 -7.61 -7.89 -16.24
C GLY A 82 -8.89 -7.28 -16.81
N GLN A 83 -9.24 -6.06 -16.40
CA GLN A 83 -10.40 -5.34 -16.94
C GLN A 83 -10.27 -5.11 -18.46
N ASN A 84 -9.09 -4.70 -18.93
CA ASN A 84 -8.81 -4.51 -20.36
C ASN A 84 -8.89 -5.82 -21.14
N HIS A 85 -8.32 -6.90 -20.60
CA HIS A 85 -8.40 -8.22 -21.21
C HIS A 85 -9.86 -8.69 -21.35
N ILE A 86 -10.65 -8.63 -20.28
CA ILE A 86 -12.07 -9.02 -20.29
C ILE A 86 -12.86 -8.15 -21.29
N SER A 87 -12.63 -6.85 -21.28
CA SER A 87 -13.30 -5.91 -22.19
C SER A 87 -13.01 -6.22 -23.66
N ALA A 88 -11.77 -6.58 -23.99
CA ALA A 88 -11.38 -7.01 -25.34
C ALA A 88 -12.07 -8.31 -25.75
N CYS A 89 -12.13 -9.31 -24.85
CA CYS A 89 -12.82 -10.58 -25.11
C CYS A 89 -14.32 -10.39 -25.39
N LEU A 90 -14.99 -9.47 -24.68
CA LEU A 90 -16.42 -9.21 -24.87
C LEU A 90 -16.73 -8.47 -26.19
N LYS A 91 -15.84 -7.55 -26.63
CA LYS A 91 -16.03 -6.78 -27.87
C LYS A 91 -15.84 -7.59 -29.15
N ASN A 92 -15.12 -8.71 -29.10
CA ASN A 92 -14.85 -9.57 -30.25
C ASN A 92 -16.09 -10.14 -30.96
N ASN A 93 -17.29 -10.07 -30.37
CA ASN A 93 -18.54 -10.48 -31.01
C ASN A 93 -19.25 -9.35 -31.80
N SER A 94 -18.74 -8.10 -31.81
CA SER A 94 -19.43 -6.99 -32.48
C SER A 94 -18.53 -5.85 -33.01
N SER A 95 -17.34 -5.60 -32.43
CA SER A 95 -16.46 -4.49 -32.83
C SER A 95 -14.97 -4.80 -32.59
N ARG A 96 -14.10 -4.46 -33.56
CA ARG A 96 -12.64 -4.60 -33.43
C ARG A 96 -12.11 -3.60 -32.38
N PRO A 97 -11.22 -4.01 -31.44
CA PRO A 97 -10.67 -3.08 -30.45
C PRO A 97 -9.90 -1.93 -31.13
N CYS A 98 -10.12 -0.71 -30.65
CA CYS A 98 -9.44 0.49 -31.13
C CYS A 98 -7.93 0.44 -30.80
N ARG A 99 -7.10 1.08 -31.63
CA ARG A 99 -5.62 1.09 -31.49
C ARG A 99 -5.15 1.45 -30.08
N MET A 100 -5.79 2.43 -29.44
CA MET A 100 -5.44 2.87 -28.08
C MET A 100 -5.70 1.81 -27.01
N GLU A 101 -6.74 0.98 -27.16
CA GLU A 101 -7.02 -0.09 -26.19
C GLU A 101 -5.91 -1.16 -26.23
N GLN A 102 -5.39 -1.45 -27.42
CA GLN A 102 -4.28 -2.39 -27.62
C GLN A 102 -2.96 -1.84 -27.07
N SER A 103 -2.67 -0.55 -27.28
CA SER A 103 -1.44 0.07 -26.78
C SER A 103 -1.45 0.14 -25.25
N THR A 104 -2.54 0.59 -24.63
CA THR A 104 -2.69 0.63 -23.17
C THR A 104 -2.54 -0.74 -22.51
N PHE A 105 -3.07 -1.81 -23.10
CA PHE A 105 -2.85 -3.17 -22.61
C PHE A 105 -1.36 -3.54 -22.61
N LEU A 106 -0.65 -3.26 -23.70
CA LEU A 106 0.78 -3.57 -23.83
C LEU A 106 1.61 -2.76 -22.83
N PHE A 107 1.30 -1.49 -22.61
CA PHE A 107 1.99 -0.64 -21.63
C PHE A 107 1.80 -1.19 -20.21
N LEU A 108 0.56 -1.47 -19.81
CA LEU A 108 0.26 -2.07 -18.50
C LEU A 108 0.96 -3.41 -18.31
N TYR A 109 0.93 -4.28 -19.33
CA TYR A 109 1.55 -5.60 -19.26
C TYR A 109 3.07 -5.51 -19.03
N ASN A 110 3.76 -4.65 -19.79
CA ASN A 110 5.20 -4.49 -19.67
C ASN A 110 5.60 -3.83 -18.34
N ILE A 111 4.91 -2.76 -17.95
CA ILE A 111 5.19 -2.05 -16.69
C ILE A 111 4.93 -3.00 -15.50
N PHE A 112 3.78 -3.67 -15.47
CA PHE A 112 3.50 -4.65 -14.42
C PHE A 112 4.55 -5.77 -14.40
N GLY A 113 4.87 -6.35 -15.57
CA GLY A 113 5.84 -7.45 -15.69
C GLY A 113 7.25 -7.07 -15.27
N TYR A 114 7.67 -5.83 -15.50
CA TYR A 114 8.95 -5.30 -15.02
C TYR A 114 8.94 -5.14 -13.50
N TYR A 115 7.97 -4.40 -12.95
CA TYR A 115 8.00 -4.04 -11.53
C TYR A 115 7.61 -5.18 -10.58
N VAL A 116 6.79 -6.15 -11.01
CA VAL A 116 6.40 -7.29 -10.16
C VAL A 116 7.61 -8.13 -9.73
N GLN A 117 8.72 -8.10 -10.48
CA GLN A 117 9.96 -8.79 -10.15
C GLN A 117 10.58 -8.30 -8.82
N PHE A 118 10.29 -7.07 -8.43
CA PHE A 118 10.77 -6.50 -7.15
C PHE A 118 9.84 -6.80 -5.97
N LEU A 119 8.63 -7.33 -6.20
CA LEU A 119 7.68 -7.63 -5.14
C LEU A 119 8.25 -8.56 -4.04
N PRO A 120 9.01 -9.63 -4.36
CA PRO A 120 9.57 -10.50 -3.33
C PRO A 120 10.59 -9.80 -2.42
N ILE A 121 11.44 -8.91 -2.96
CA ILE A 121 12.44 -8.20 -2.15
C ILE A 121 11.77 -7.12 -1.28
N VAL A 122 10.77 -6.42 -1.84
CA VAL A 122 9.94 -5.45 -1.10
C VAL A 122 9.20 -6.12 0.06
N SER A 123 8.54 -7.25 -0.19
CA SER A 123 7.82 -8.01 0.86
C SER A 123 8.77 -8.47 1.97
N LYS A 124 9.94 -9.00 1.61
CA LYS A 124 10.96 -9.41 2.59
C LYS A 124 11.43 -8.25 3.46
N TYR A 125 11.61 -7.07 2.86
CA TYR A 125 12.00 -5.87 3.60
C TYR A 125 10.92 -5.44 4.60
N ILE A 126 9.65 -5.40 4.18
CA ILE A 126 8.52 -5.07 5.06
C ILE A 126 8.42 -6.08 6.21
N ASP A 127 8.53 -7.37 5.91
CA ASP A 127 8.48 -8.44 6.92
C ASP A 127 9.63 -8.33 7.92
N ALA A 128 10.84 -8.01 7.46
CA ALA A 128 12.02 -7.83 8.31
C ALA A 128 11.85 -6.61 9.24
N SER A 129 11.45 -5.46 8.68
CA SER A 129 11.17 -4.24 9.44
C SER A 129 10.08 -4.47 10.49
N ARG A 130 8.98 -5.12 10.10
CA ARG A 130 7.89 -5.47 11.02
C ARG A 130 8.37 -6.38 12.14
N LYS A 131 9.18 -7.39 11.86
CA LYS A 131 9.74 -8.30 12.88
C LYS A 131 10.62 -7.56 13.88
N GLU A 132 11.49 -6.68 13.41
CA GLU A 132 12.35 -5.85 14.27
C GLU A 132 11.51 -5.02 15.25
N ILE A 133 10.50 -4.31 14.73
CA ILE A 133 9.65 -3.44 15.54
C ILE A 133 8.76 -4.25 16.50
N LEU A 134 8.28 -5.42 16.08
CA LEU A 134 7.53 -6.31 16.97
C LEU A 134 8.37 -6.83 18.14
N ILE A 135 9.67 -7.05 17.96
CA ILE A 135 10.57 -7.44 19.05
C ILE A 135 10.71 -6.28 20.04
N GLU A 136 11.03 -5.07 19.55
CA GLU A 136 11.13 -3.86 20.40
C GLU A 136 9.82 -3.58 21.16
N LEU A 137 8.68 -3.75 20.48
CA LEU A 137 7.36 -3.56 21.07
C LEU A 137 7.08 -4.58 22.19
N LYS A 138 7.42 -5.85 21.98
CA LYS A 138 7.24 -6.90 23.01
C LYS A 138 8.07 -6.61 24.25
N GLU A 139 9.32 -6.15 24.08
CA GLU A 139 10.16 -5.75 25.21
C GLU A 139 9.58 -4.54 25.95
N LEU A 140 9.06 -3.54 25.23
CA LEU A 140 8.33 -2.43 25.83
C LEU A 140 7.12 -2.89 26.66
N VAL A 141 6.28 -3.78 26.10
CA VAL A 141 5.11 -4.30 26.81
C VAL A 141 5.51 -5.10 28.06
N LYS A 142 6.60 -5.88 28.00
CA LYS A 142 7.15 -6.60 29.16
C LYS A 142 7.58 -5.62 30.26
N LEU A 143 8.32 -4.56 29.90
CA LEU A 143 8.73 -3.52 30.85
C LEU A 143 7.51 -2.85 31.49
N CYS A 144 6.50 -2.48 30.70
CA CYS A 144 5.26 -1.89 31.23
C CYS A 144 4.54 -2.81 32.23
N ARG A 145 4.52 -4.13 31.97
CA ARG A 145 3.93 -5.12 32.90
C ARG A 145 4.74 -5.24 34.19
N TRP A 146 6.06 -5.31 34.09
CA TRP A 146 6.95 -5.44 35.24
C TRP A 146 6.94 -4.23 36.17
N GLU A 147 6.96 -3.01 35.63
CA GLU A 147 6.94 -1.78 36.43
C GLU A 147 5.61 -1.61 37.18
N HIS A 148 4.52 -2.11 36.61
CA HIS A 148 3.19 -2.03 37.20
C HIS A 148 3.02 -2.86 38.47
N ASP A 149 3.80 -3.94 38.63
CA ASP A 149 3.78 -4.78 39.82
C ASP A 149 4.56 -4.15 40.99
N LYS A 150 5.30 -3.05 40.74
CA LYS A 150 6.27 -2.49 41.69
C LYS A 150 5.95 -1.10 42.23
N THR A 151 5.09 -0.30 41.59
CA THR A 151 5.03 1.14 41.91
C THR A 151 3.64 1.79 41.76
N TYR A 152 3.31 2.71 42.67
CA TYR A 152 2.13 3.61 42.59
C TYR A 152 2.27 4.74 41.54
N SER A 153 3.46 4.96 40.95
CA SER A 153 3.73 5.99 39.92
C SER A 153 3.37 5.54 38.49
N SER A 154 2.21 4.91 38.33
CA SER A 154 1.80 4.23 37.08
C SER A 154 1.59 5.18 35.90
N ILE A 155 1.12 6.41 36.15
CA ILE A 155 0.66 7.32 35.08
C ILE A 155 1.82 7.90 34.27
N GLU A 156 2.90 8.31 34.94
CA GLU A 156 4.02 8.96 34.26
C GLU A 156 4.86 7.97 33.44
N ASN A 157 5.03 6.75 33.94
CA ASN A 157 5.69 5.67 33.21
C ASN A 157 4.87 5.22 31.99
N LEU A 158 3.54 5.20 32.11
CA LEU A 158 2.66 4.91 30.97
C LEU A 158 2.77 6.00 29.89
N LYS A 159 2.85 7.28 30.28
CA LYS A 159 3.09 8.39 29.33
C LYS A 159 4.41 8.20 28.58
N LYS A 160 5.50 7.88 29.27
CA LYS A 160 6.81 7.61 28.65
C LYS A 160 6.75 6.40 27.70
N SER A 161 6.02 5.36 28.08
CA SER A 161 5.84 4.15 27.26
C SER A 161 5.05 4.44 25.98
N ARG A 162 3.97 5.22 26.06
CA ARG A 162 3.21 5.70 24.88
C ARG A 162 4.06 6.57 23.95
N GLN A 163 4.94 7.41 24.49
CA GLN A 163 5.88 8.18 23.68
C GLN A 163 6.88 7.27 22.94
N LYS A 164 7.40 6.23 23.61
CA LYS A 164 8.27 5.23 22.95
C LYS A 164 7.52 4.44 21.88
N LEU A 165 6.28 4.03 22.15
CA LEU A 165 5.39 3.41 21.15
C LEU A 165 5.23 4.31 19.91
N LYS A 166 4.92 5.60 20.11
CA LYS A 166 4.82 6.55 19.01
C LYS A 166 6.09 6.61 18.16
N LYS A 167 7.27 6.59 18.79
CA LYS A 167 8.56 6.56 18.08
C LYS A 167 8.76 5.25 17.30
N LEU A 168 8.35 4.11 17.85
CA LEU A 168 8.41 2.83 17.14
C LEU A 168 7.50 2.82 15.92
N ILE A 169 6.28 3.34 16.04
CA ILE A 169 5.35 3.45 14.93
C ILE A 169 5.93 4.38 13.86
N GLN A 170 6.49 5.52 14.26
CA GLN A 170 7.18 6.43 13.32
C GLN A 170 8.42 5.83 12.66
N LYS A 171 9.09 4.86 13.29
CA LYS A 171 10.19 4.09 12.69
C LYS A 171 9.67 3.09 11.63
N TYR A 172 8.43 2.62 11.77
CA TYR A 172 7.80 1.70 10.82
C TYR A 172 7.25 2.39 9.57
N THR A 173 6.84 3.66 9.73
CA THR A 173 6.26 4.50 8.67
C THR A 173 7.34 5.16 7.82
#